data_AF-A0A093Y9Y2-F1
#
_entry.id   AF-A0A093Y9Y2-F1
#
_cell.length_a   1.000
_cell.length_b   1.000
_cell.length_c   1.000
_cell.angle_alpha   90.00
_cell.angle_beta   90.00
_cell.angle_gamma   90.00
#
_symmetry.space_group_name_H-M   'P 1'
#
loop_
_entity.id
_entity.type
_entity.pdbx_description
1 polymer ?
#
loop_
_entity_poly.entity_id
_entity_poly.type
_entity_poly.pdbx_seq_one_letter_code
_entity_poly.pdbx_strand_id
1 'polypeptide(L)'
;MRLLHAETKQFAEFFGQIPPYAILSHTWGSNELSFKDMEQNGYIPTLKTDGCCKQALEDGLEYVWIDTFCIDKSSSAELSEAINSMWAWYERAEICYAYLSDVPPGTSIYDDDSAFCKSRWFTRGWTLQELLAPDAVAFYDGSWGLIGRKNDSRRVRGFSELLSRVTRIPHKALLDKKKLRKHSVAQKMSWASHRTTTRVEDTAYCLLGLFEINIPLLYGEGVQAFIRLQEEIIRVSDDETIFAWGFRRMPGQHASLFSTSPLGFQNCGSLEASTPAAGSDIIPSHYSLTNKGLHIEASLCHLYMEGGIAELIRLNCSEPGWKEDGKSLALILNRSPKNPMVLLRSCGAAPLIVPSKLFLKSSSARVYVHRLVGCYWLDEAFSGLKVQSSLFGDKSKWNIRELYPPAWRGIFTPDTMVWHEPTTNQVSNRQNILFLVNEADRPNYVIWIDYIFHHNLKNNLTPHALKCRAAFVEEGMTLAEVMINKKKGIDTALDWQEVLDFGHSELTMQLIKKRESGFDTWTLRIEIDDKKTLSMR
;
A
#
# COMPACT_ATOMS: atom_id res chain seq x y z
N MET A 1 11.44 -12.82 30.46
CA MET A 1 12.39 -12.39 29.42
C MET A 1 13.75 -13.00 29.71
N ARG A 2 14.38 -13.64 28.72
CA ARG A 2 15.72 -14.20 28.82
C ARG A 2 16.73 -13.23 28.22
N LEU A 3 17.82 -12.94 28.92
CA LEU A 3 18.92 -12.06 28.48
C LEU A 3 20.24 -12.83 28.52
N LEU A 4 21.20 -12.40 27.73
CA LEU A 4 22.58 -12.88 27.77
C LEU A 4 23.44 -11.86 28.53
N HIS A 5 24.19 -12.32 29.53
CA HIS A 5 25.20 -11.48 30.17
C HIS A 5 26.38 -11.27 29.22
N ALA A 6 26.70 -10.02 28.91
CA ALA A 6 27.62 -9.63 27.83
C ALA A 6 29.07 -10.08 28.10
N GLU A 7 29.51 -10.12 29.35
CA GLU A 7 30.85 -10.62 29.72
C GLU A 7 30.91 -12.15 29.85
N THR A 8 30.09 -12.74 30.73
CA THR A 8 30.14 -14.18 31.04
C THR A 8 29.52 -15.09 29.98
N LYS A 9 28.75 -14.53 29.04
CA LYS A 9 27.99 -15.25 28.00
C LYS A 9 27.00 -16.28 28.55
N GLN A 10 26.54 -16.08 29.79
CA GLN A 10 25.54 -16.93 30.43
C GLN A 10 24.14 -16.31 30.31
N PHE A 11 23.12 -17.18 30.22
CA PHE A 11 21.73 -16.73 30.25
C PHE A 11 21.30 -16.32 31.66
N ALA A 12 20.42 -15.32 31.73
CA ALA A 12 19.66 -14.96 32.91
C ALA A 12 18.19 -14.75 32.55
N GLU A 13 17.28 -15.25 33.39
CA GLU A 13 15.84 -15.11 33.19
C GLU A 13 15.22 -14.15 34.21
N PHE A 14 14.39 -13.24 33.71
CA PHE A 14 13.73 -12.20 34.50
C PHE A 14 12.21 -12.23 34.29
N PHE A 15 11.45 -12.32 35.39
CA PHE A 15 9.98 -12.41 35.40
C PHE A 15 9.28 -11.13 35.89
N GLY A 16 10.02 -10.04 36.10
CA GLY A 16 9.48 -8.79 36.64
C GLY A 16 10.42 -7.60 36.40
N GLN A 17 11.29 -7.33 37.38
CA GLN A 17 12.33 -6.30 37.25
C GLN A 17 13.39 -6.77 36.25
N ILE A 18 13.30 -6.27 35.02
CA ILE A 18 14.27 -6.52 33.97
C ILE A 18 15.38 -5.46 34.12
N PRO A 19 16.66 -5.84 34.23
CA PRO A 19 17.77 -4.89 34.33
C PRO A 19 17.90 -4.09 33.01
N PRO A 20 18.60 -2.95 32.99
CA PRO A 20 18.94 -2.26 31.75
C PRO A 20 19.68 -3.20 30.78
N TYR A 21 19.32 -3.16 29.50
CA TYR A 21 19.89 -4.02 28.47
C TYR A 21 19.97 -3.32 27.11
N ALA A 22 20.93 -3.77 26.28
CA ALA A 22 20.96 -3.46 24.86
C ALA A 22 20.20 -4.53 24.07
N ILE A 23 19.63 -4.15 22.92
CA ILE A 23 18.90 -5.07 22.05
C ILE A 23 19.49 -5.07 20.63
N LEU A 24 19.73 -6.26 20.06
CA LEU A 24 20.28 -6.38 18.72
C LEU A 24 19.18 -6.47 17.66
N SER A 25 19.14 -5.50 16.76
CA SER A 25 18.36 -5.54 15.52
C SER A 25 19.25 -5.96 14.35
N HIS A 26 18.87 -7.00 13.62
CA HIS A 26 19.70 -7.52 12.54
C HIS A 26 18.90 -8.34 11.52
N THR A 27 19.50 -8.60 10.36
CA THR A 27 18.98 -9.57 9.39
C THR A 27 19.66 -10.92 9.59
N TRP A 28 18.89 -12.01 9.66
CA TRP A 28 19.45 -13.36 9.79
C TRP A 28 20.33 -13.71 8.58
N GLY A 29 21.49 -14.29 8.86
CA GLY A 29 22.42 -14.92 7.93
C GLY A 29 22.29 -16.44 7.95
N SER A 30 23.22 -17.14 7.31
CA SER A 30 23.19 -18.61 7.18
C SER A 30 23.56 -19.36 8.47
N ASN A 31 24.31 -18.73 9.37
CA ASN A 31 24.92 -19.37 10.54
C ASN A 31 24.51 -18.64 11.84
N GLU A 32 23.20 -18.54 12.09
CA GLU A 32 22.69 -17.97 13.33
C GLU A 32 22.74 -18.98 14.46
N LEU A 33 23.27 -18.58 15.61
CA LEU A 33 23.23 -19.37 16.83
C LEU A 33 21.78 -19.40 17.35
N SER A 34 21.22 -20.60 17.53
CA SER A 34 19.88 -20.77 18.11
C SER A 34 19.94 -20.99 19.63
N PHE A 35 18.77 -20.92 20.29
CA PHE A 35 18.67 -21.27 21.72
C PHE A 35 19.16 -22.70 22.00
N LYS A 36 18.82 -23.67 21.14
CA LYS A 36 19.27 -25.06 21.30
C LYS A 36 20.77 -25.23 21.12
N ASP A 37 21.37 -24.46 20.22
CA ASP A 37 22.82 -24.49 20.04
C ASP A 37 23.53 -23.96 21.28
N MET A 38 22.98 -22.91 21.91
CA MET A 38 23.46 -22.38 23.18
C MET A 38 23.34 -23.41 24.31
N GLU A 39 22.23 -24.15 24.41
CA GLU A 39 22.06 -25.21 25.43
C GLU A 39 23.03 -26.38 25.24
N GLN A 40 23.28 -26.79 23.98
CA GLN A 40 24.09 -27.97 23.68
C GLN A 40 25.59 -27.69 23.69
N ASN A 41 25.99 -26.56 23.11
CA ASN A 41 27.39 -26.25 22.81
C ASN A 41 27.91 -25.04 23.58
N GLY A 42 27.04 -24.32 24.29
CA GLY A 42 27.37 -23.03 24.88
C GLY A 42 27.46 -21.91 23.84
N TYR A 43 27.99 -20.77 24.27
CA TYR A 43 28.15 -19.61 23.40
C TYR A 43 29.27 -19.82 22.39
N ILE A 44 28.92 -19.74 21.10
CA ILE A 44 29.87 -19.74 19.99
C ILE A 44 30.04 -18.30 19.50
N PRO A 45 31.25 -17.72 19.61
CA PRO A 45 31.48 -16.34 19.23
C PRO A 45 31.32 -16.12 17.72
N THR A 46 30.67 -15.02 17.35
CA THR A 46 30.59 -14.53 15.98
C THR A 46 30.90 -13.04 15.97
N LEU A 47 31.38 -12.50 14.84
CA LEU A 47 31.63 -11.07 14.71
C LEU A 47 30.42 -10.22 15.13
N LYS A 48 29.21 -10.67 14.79
CA LYS A 48 27.96 -10.01 15.13
C LYS A 48 27.64 -10.07 16.63
N THR A 49 27.63 -11.25 17.22
CA THR A 49 27.21 -11.41 18.63
C THR A 49 28.26 -10.88 19.60
N ASP A 50 29.56 -11.05 19.27
CA ASP A 50 30.65 -10.49 20.07
C ASP A 50 30.70 -8.97 19.98
N GLY A 51 30.53 -8.40 18.79
CA GLY A 51 30.48 -6.94 18.66
C GLY A 51 29.30 -6.34 19.41
N CYS A 52 28.14 -7.01 19.44
CA CYS A 52 26.98 -6.58 20.24
C CYS A 52 27.31 -6.57 21.74
N CYS A 53 27.89 -7.65 22.25
CA CYS A 53 28.28 -7.73 23.66
C CYS A 53 29.37 -6.71 24.00
N LYS A 54 30.37 -6.54 23.12
CA LYS A 54 31.46 -5.59 23.30
C LYS A 54 30.91 -4.16 23.35
N GLN A 55 30.05 -3.80 22.41
CA GLN A 55 29.44 -2.47 22.38
C GLN A 55 28.54 -2.22 23.60
N ALA A 56 27.79 -3.23 24.04
CA ALA A 56 26.98 -3.15 25.26
C ALA A 56 27.85 -2.84 26.49
N LEU A 57 28.97 -3.56 26.66
CA LEU A 57 29.91 -3.30 27.77
C LEU A 57 30.54 -1.91 27.68
N GLU A 58 30.87 -1.44 26.48
CA GLU A 58 31.37 -0.06 26.26
C GLU A 58 30.32 1.01 26.64
N ASP A 59 29.03 0.71 26.43
CA ASP A 59 27.92 1.57 26.81
C ASP A 59 27.48 1.36 28.28
N GLY A 60 28.17 0.49 29.05
CA GLY A 60 27.89 0.23 30.47
C GLY A 60 26.70 -0.72 30.73
N LEU A 61 26.32 -1.52 29.75
CA LEU A 61 25.20 -2.47 29.81
C LEU A 61 25.71 -3.90 29.96
N GLU A 62 25.35 -4.55 31.06
CA GLU A 62 25.76 -5.92 31.37
C GLU A 62 24.99 -6.96 30.58
N TYR A 63 23.80 -6.62 30.08
CA TYR A 63 22.89 -7.56 29.43
C TYR A 63 22.58 -7.16 27.99
N VAL A 64 22.49 -8.17 27.13
CA VAL A 64 22.01 -8.04 25.76
C VAL A 64 20.83 -8.98 25.49
N TRP A 65 19.94 -8.56 24.60
CA TRP A 65 18.90 -9.41 24.03
C TRP A 65 19.12 -9.61 22.53
N ILE A 66 19.09 -10.87 22.09
CA ILE A 66 19.24 -11.25 20.69
C ILE A 66 18.20 -12.32 20.35
N ASP A 67 17.28 -12.04 19.42
CA ASP A 67 16.11 -12.87 19.11
C ASP A 67 16.43 -14.29 18.64
N THR A 68 17.64 -14.52 18.11
CA THR A 68 18.05 -15.83 17.58
C THR A 68 18.17 -16.88 18.66
N PHE A 69 18.60 -16.50 19.86
CA PHE A 69 18.83 -17.42 20.97
C PHE A 69 18.27 -16.96 22.33
N CYS A 70 17.79 -15.72 22.48
CA CYS A 70 17.06 -15.32 23.69
C CYS A 70 15.58 -15.77 23.66
N ILE A 71 15.11 -16.32 22.54
CA ILE A 71 13.78 -16.92 22.40
C ILE A 71 13.97 -18.40 22.05
N ASP A 72 13.35 -19.31 22.83
CA ASP A 72 13.17 -20.69 22.40
C ASP A 72 12.06 -20.77 21.35
N LYS A 73 12.47 -20.73 20.08
CA LYS A 73 11.57 -20.84 18.92
C LYS A 73 10.94 -22.23 18.77
N SER A 74 11.38 -23.23 19.55
CA SER A 74 10.77 -24.56 19.57
C SER A 74 9.57 -24.67 20.53
N SER A 75 9.49 -23.77 21.50
CA SER A 75 8.32 -23.59 22.36
C SER A 75 7.31 -22.64 21.70
N SER A 76 6.18 -23.16 21.25
CA SER A 76 5.11 -22.35 20.62
C SER A 76 4.53 -21.32 21.58
N ALA A 77 4.46 -21.65 22.88
CA ALA A 77 4.01 -20.75 23.93
C ALA A 77 4.99 -19.57 24.10
N GLU A 78 6.29 -19.84 24.22
CA GLU A 78 7.31 -18.81 24.36
C GLU A 78 7.39 -17.94 23.09
N LEU A 79 7.35 -18.56 21.91
CA LEU A 79 7.34 -17.82 20.64
C LEU A 79 6.13 -16.88 20.52
N SER A 80 4.96 -17.34 20.96
CA SER A 80 3.74 -16.53 20.99
C SER A 80 3.84 -15.36 21.96
N GLU A 81 4.34 -15.60 23.18
CA GLU A 81 4.58 -14.54 24.16
C GLU A 81 5.60 -13.52 23.63
N ALA A 82 6.69 -14.01 23.03
CA ALA A 82 7.78 -13.20 22.52
C ALA A 82 7.35 -12.26 21.39
N ILE A 83 6.60 -12.76 20.41
CA ILE A 83 6.13 -11.95 19.28
C ILE A 83 5.15 -10.87 19.75
N ASN A 84 4.21 -11.20 20.66
CA ASN A 84 3.29 -10.21 21.21
C ASN A 84 3.98 -9.21 22.15
N SER A 85 5.15 -9.57 22.71
CA SER A 85 5.94 -8.71 23.61
C SER A 85 7.06 -7.93 22.91
N MET A 86 7.35 -8.22 21.63
CA MET A 86 8.55 -7.76 20.96
C MET A 86 8.66 -6.23 20.93
N TRP A 87 7.55 -5.54 20.62
CA TRP A 87 7.51 -4.08 20.67
C TRP A 87 7.90 -3.54 22.05
N ALA A 88 7.32 -4.10 23.12
CA ALA A 88 7.62 -3.68 24.49
C ALA A 88 9.06 -3.99 24.91
N TRP A 89 9.71 -5.02 24.33
CA TRP A 89 11.12 -5.32 24.56
C TRP A 89 12.05 -4.37 23.81
N TYR A 90 11.73 -4.00 22.57
CA TYR A 90 12.47 -2.97 21.85
C TYR A 90 12.27 -1.59 22.47
N GLU A 91 11.06 -1.28 22.92
CA GLU A 91 10.72 -0.01 23.55
C GLU A 91 11.45 0.22 24.88
N ARG A 92 11.63 -0.83 25.69
CA ARG A 92 12.27 -0.76 27.01
C ARG A 92 13.79 -0.95 26.99
N ALA A 93 14.36 -1.30 25.85
CA ALA A 93 15.82 -1.39 25.73
C ALA A 93 16.44 0.00 25.86
N GLU A 94 17.58 0.09 26.54
CA GLU A 94 18.34 1.36 26.66
C GLU A 94 18.84 1.84 25.30
N ILE A 95 19.25 0.88 24.46
CA ILE A 95 19.70 1.14 23.11
C ILE A 95 19.45 -0.08 22.21
N CYS A 96 19.02 0.19 20.98
CA CYS A 96 19.00 -0.79 19.92
C CYS A 96 20.22 -0.64 19.02
N TYR A 97 20.99 -1.71 18.87
CA TYR A 97 22.08 -1.79 17.89
C TYR A 97 21.53 -2.37 16.60
N ALA A 98 21.42 -1.56 15.56
CA ALA A 98 21.07 -2.01 14.22
C ALA A 98 22.36 -2.42 13.49
N TYR A 99 22.61 -3.73 13.39
CA TYR A 99 23.79 -4.29 12.74
C TYR A 99 23.50 -4.66 11.28
N LEU A 100 24.12 -3.93 10.35
CA LEU A 100 23.92 -4.06 8.91
C LEU A 100 25.09 -4.83 8.30
N SER A 101 25.00 -6.17 8.32
CA SER A 101 26.09 -7.05 7.83
C SER A 101 26.41 -6.91 6.34
N ASP A 102 25.49 -6.34 5.56
CA ASP A 102 25.63 -6.10 4.13
C ASP A 102 26.13 -4.69 3.77
N VAL A 103 26.50 -3.88 4.78
CA VAL A 103 27.11 -2.57 4.58
C VAL A 103 28.62 -2.66 4.86
N PRO A 104 29.48 -2.47 3.85
CA PRO A 104 30.93 -2.46 4.06
C PRO A 104 31.40 -1.24 4.87
N PRO A 105 32.53 -1.35 5.59
CA PRO A 105 33.14 -0.20 6.25
C PRO A 105 33.53 0.89 5.27
N GLY A 106 33.40 2.15 5.70
CA GLY A 106 33.75 3.32 4.88
C GLY A 106 32.75 3.64 3.77
N THR A 107 31.57 3.00 3.75
CA THR A 107 30.50 3.31 2.79
C THR A 107 30.10 4.80 2.85
N SER A 108 30.08 5.47 1.69
CA SER A 108 29.49 6.80 1.53
C SER A 108 27.96 6.71 1.58
N ILE A 109 27.39 6.83 2.77
CA ILE A 109 25.96 6.54 3.03
C ILE A 109 24.99 7.54 2.39
N TYR A 110 25.46 8.72 1.98
CA TYR A 110 24.59 9.78 1.46
C TYR A 110 24.29 9.64 -0.04
N ASP A 111 25.03 8.77 -0.73
CA ASP A 111 24.76 8.43 -2.12
C ASP A 111 23.48 7.60 -2.20
N ASP A 112 22.59 7.95 -3.13
CA ASP A 112 21.27 7.32 -3.26
C ASP A 112 21.40 5.80 -3.55
N ASP A 113 22.49 5.40 -4.20
CA ASP A 113 22.80 4.03 -4.57
C ASP A 113 23.74 3.30 -3.59
N SER A 114 24.01 3.89 -2.41
CA SER A 114 24.93 3.34 -1.42
C SER A 114 24.48 1.97 -0.87
N ALA A 115 25.44 1.19 -0.37
CA ALA A 115 25.16 -0.09 0.30
C ALA A 115 24.24 0.10 1.52
N PHE A 116 24.33 1.24 2.21
CA PHE A 116 23.42 1.59 3.31
C PHE A 116 21.98 1.72 2.82
N CYS A 117 21.73 2.55 1.81
CA CYS A 117 20.38 2.76 1.24
C CYS A 117 19.76 1.46 0.70
N LYS A 118 20.60 0.51 0.25
CA LYS A 118 20.19 -0.78 -0.33
C LYS A 118 20.18 -1.94 0.67
N SER A 119 20.54 -1.71 1.94
CA SER A 119 20.64 -2.78 2.93
C SER A 119 19.32 -3.53 3.07
N ARG A 120 19.42 -4.85 3.17
CA ARG A 120 18.29 -5.76 3.47
C ARG A 120 17.61 -5.42 4.78
N TRP A 121 18.31 -4.72 5.69
CA TRP A 121 17.72 -4.27 6.95
C TRP A 121 16.51 -3.37 6.71
N PHE A 122 16.54 -2.48 5.72
CA PHE A 122 15.40 -1.59 5.42
C PHE A 122 14.22 -2.29 4.75
N THR A 123 14.43 -3.48 4.18
CA THR A 123 13.41 -4.27 3.47
C THR A 123 12.94 -5.49 4.25
N ARG A 124 13.44 -5.73 5.47
CA ARG A 124 12.95 -6.79 6.36
C ARG A 124 11.69 -6.32 7.11
N GLY A 125 10.67 -7.18 7.23
CA GLY A 125 9.42 -6.84 7.94
C GLY A 125 9.64 -6.44 9.40
N TRP A 126 10.31 -7.32 10.16
CA TRP A 126 10.55 -7.17 11.60
C TRP A 126 11.29 -5.89 11.97
N THR A 127 12.28 -5.45 11.18
CA THR A 127 13.10 -4.27 11.48
C THR A 127 12.32 -2.95 11.49
N LEU A 128 11.05 -2.93 11.05
CA LEU A 128 10.20 -1.74 11.16
C LEU A 128 9.90 -1.40 12.63
N GLN A 129 9.47 -2.38 13.42
CA GLN A 129 9.26 -2.15 14.85
C GLN A 129 10.59 -1.95 15.59
N GLU A 130 11.67 -2.60 15.14
CA GLU A 130 13.02 -2.43 15.71
C GLU A 130 13.57 -1.02 15.48
N LEU A 131 13.11 -0.33 14.42
CA LEU A 131 13.40 1.08 14.18
C LEU A 131 12.56 2.03 15.06
N LEU A 132 11.26 1.73 15.17
CA LEU A 132 10.24 2.66 15.68
C LEU A 132 10.02 2.54 17.19
N ALA A 133 10.10 1.33 17.74
CA ALA A 133 9.81 1.08 19.15
C ALA A 133 10.89 1.61 20.11
N PRO A 134 12.21 1.42 19.86
CA PRO A 134 13.25 1.93 20.76
C PRO A 134 13.34 3.46 20.71
N ASP A 135 13.67 4.10 21.83
CA ASP A 135 13.96 5.54 21.84
C ASP A 135 15.34 5.85 21.21
N ALA A 136 16.32 4.97 21.42
CA ALA A 136 17.68 5.09 20.87
C ALA A 136 18.00 3.93 19.91
N VAL A 137 18.47 4.27 18.70
CA VAL A 137 18.98 3.30 17.73
C VAL A 137 20.33 3.79 17.20
N ALA A 138 21.35 2.94 17.28
CA ALA A 138 22.67 3.15 16.71
C ALA A 138 22.92 2.14 15.59
N PHE A 139 23.31 2.64 14.42
CA PHE A 139 23.52 1.84 13.21
C PHE A 139 25.00 1.53 13.06
N TYR A 140 25.30 0.25 12.83
CA TYR A 140 26.65 -0.28 12.66
C TYR A 140 26.79 -0.99 11.32
N ASP A 141 27.96 -0.83 10.69
CA ASP A 141 28.32 -1.56 9.48
C ASP A 141 28.74 -3.01 9.79
N GLY A 142 29.04 -3.80 8.76
CA GLY A 142 29.44 -5.20 8.88
C GLY A 142 30.76 -5.46 9.62
N SER A 143 31.46 -4.40 10.05
CA SER A 143 32.67 -4.46 10.87
C SER A 143 32.49 -3.85 12.26
N TRP A 144 31.24 -3.56 12.67
CA TRP A 144 30.91 -2.80 13.88
C TRP A 144 31.43 -1.35 13.88
N GLY A 145 31.64 -0.76 12.71
CA GLY A 145 31.86 0.68 12.56
C GLY A 145 30.57 1.46 12.74
N LEU A 146 30.55 2.45 13.64
CA LEU A 146 29.36 3.30 13.85
C LEU A 146 29.07 4.15 12.60
N ILE A 147 27.90 3.95 12.02
CA ILE A 147 27.40 4.70 10.86
C ILE A 147 26.72 6.00 11.32
N GLY A 148 25.80 5.89 12.28
CA GLY A 148 24.97 7.01 12.72
C GLY A 148 23.97 6.60 13.80
N ARG A 149 23.34 7.60 14.43
CA ARG A 149 22.29 7.39 15.45
C ARG A 149 20.99 8.03 15.00
N LYS A 150 19.87 7.34 15.23
CA LYS A 150 18.53 7.79 14.85
C LYS A 150 18.23 9.23 15.27
N ASN A 151 18.66 9.61 16.48
CA ASN A 151 18.39 10.91 17.09
C ASN A 151 19.54 11.93 16.91
N ASP A 152 20.52 11.68 16.04
CA ASP A 152 21.66 12.59 15.85
C ASP A 152 21.27 13.79 14.95
N SER A 153 21.00 14.92 15.59
CA SER A 153 20.69 16.20 14.94
C SER A 153 21.91 17.09 14.68
N ARG A 154 23.13 16.63 15.03
CA ARG A 154 24.34 17.47 15.05
C ARG A 154 25.03 17.65 13.69
N ARG A 155 24.61 16.95 12.63
CA ARG A 155 25.22 17.01 11.30
C ARG A 155 24.38 17.86 10.32
N VAL A 156 25.07 18.58 9.42
CA VAL A 156 24.50 19.50 8.41
C VAL A 156 23.54 18.83 7.41
N ARG A 157 23.68 17.50 7.20
CA ARG A 157 22.65 16.62 6.64
C ARG A 157 22.33 15.60 7.72
N GLY A 158 21.15 15.68 8.33
CA GLY A 158 20.83 14.88 9.51
C GLY A 158 20.76 13.39 9.16
N PHE A 159 21.33 12.52 10.00
CA PHE A 159 21.19 11.07 9.78
C PHE A 159 19.71 10.64 9.83
N SER A 160 18.90 11.32 10.63
CA SER A 160 17.44 11.18 10.68
C SER A 160 16.75 11.52 9.34
N GLU A 161 17.25 12.49 8.58
CA GLU A 161 16.73 12.84 7.25
C GLU A 161 17.04 11.75 6.24
N LEU A 162 18.26 11.19 6.29
CA LEU A 162 18.65 10.02 5.49
C LEU A 162 17.75 8.82 5.82
N LEU A 163 17.53 8.53 7.11
CA LEU A 163 16.61 7.47 7.54
C LEU A 163 15.19 7.72 7.02
N SER A 164 14.69 8.96 7.14
CA SER A 164 13.35 9.33 6.65
C SER A 164 13.22 9.09 5.15
N ARG A 165 14.24 9.44 4.37
CA ARG A 165 14.28 9.21 2.93
C ARG A 165 14.30 7.71 2.57
N VAL A 166 15.19 6.94 3.18
CA VAL A 166 15.35 5.50 2.89
C VAL A 166 14.11 4.70 3.30
N THR A 167 13.53 5.02 4.45
CA THR A 167 12.38 4.29 5.00
C THR A 167 11.03 4.81 4.53
N ARG A 168 10.98 6.03 3.97
CA ARG A 168 9.76 6.80 3.68
C ARG A 168 8.90 7.10 4.91
N ILE A 169 9.49 7.02 6.10
CA ILE A 169 8.83 7.34 7.36
C ILE A 169 9.09 8.82 7.66
N PRO A 170 8.06 9.64 7.96
CA PRO A 170 8.27 11.04 8.29
C PRO A 170 9.23 11.23 9.47
N HIS A 171 10.09 12.24 9.39
CA HIS A 171 11.06 12.57 10.44
C HIS A 171 10.43 12.65 11.84
N LYS A 172 9.22 13.24 11.95
CA LYS A 172 8.49 13.35 13.22
C LYS A 172 8.05 11.98 13.77
N ALA A 173 7.75 11.00 12.92
CA ALA A 173 7.38 9.65 13.35
C ALA A 173 8.59 8.84 13.84
N LEU A 174 9.79 9.09 13.28
CA LEU A 174 11.03 8.43 13.70
C LEU A 174 11.51 8.86 15.09
N LEU A 175 11.28 10.13 15.45
CA LEU A 175 11.85 10.76 16.65
C LEU A 175 10.86 10.96 17.80
N ASP A 176 9.55 11.00 17.55
CA ASP A 176 8.53 11.27 18.56
C ASP A 176 7.44 10.19 18.56
N LYS A 177 7.48 9.32 19.56
CA LYS A 177 6.48 8.26 19.77
C LYS A 177 5.05 8.78 19.92
N LYS A 178 4.85 9.96 20.53
CA LYS A 178 3.50 10.56 20.63
C LYS A 178 3.00 10.97 19.26
N LYS A 179 3.89 11.38 18.36
CA LYS A 179 3.53 11.68 16.97
C LYS A 179 3.35 10.41 16.15
N LEU A 180 4.13 9.36 16.39
CA LEU A 180 3.95 8.06 15.76
C LEU A 180 2.50 7.55 15.91
N ARG A 181 1.95 7.64 17.13
CA ARG A 181 0.57 7.23 17.42
C ARG A 181 -0.50 8.00 16.63
N LYS A 182 -0.23 9.25 16.25
CA LYS A 182 -1.16 10.13 15.51
C LYS A 182 -1.23 9.84 14.02
N HIS A 183 -0.31 9.04 13.48
CA HIS A 183 -0.36 8.67 12.07
C HIS A 183 -1.48 7.66 11.84
N SER A 184 -2.12 7.80 10.68
CA SER A 184 -3.23 6.94 10.29
C SER A 184 -2.80 5.48 10.10
N VAL A 185 -3.77 4.58 10.05
CA VAL A 185 -3.58 3.19 9.71
C VAL A 185 -2.90 3.05 8.36
N ALA A 186 -3.36 3.81 7.35
CA ALA A 186 -2.78 3.72 6.02
C ALA A 186 -1.34 4.25 5.94
N GLN A 187 -0.99 5.29 6.71
CA GLN A 187 0.38 5.76 6.83
C GLN A 187 1.28 4.67 7.42
N LYS A 188 0.88 4.08 8.55
CA LYS A 188 1.62 3.00 9.21
C LYS A 188 1.78 1.78 8.28
N MET A 189 0.72 1.38 7.59
CA MET A 189 0.76 0.30 6.60
C MET A 189 1.70 0.63 5.42
N SER A 190 1.75 1.90 4.99
CA SER A 190 2.64 2.32 3.90
C SER A 190 4.13 2.13 4.26
N TRP A 191 4.51 2.29 5.52
CA TRP A 191 5.89 2.07 5.99
C TRP A 191 6.32 0.60 5.93
N ALA A 192 5.34 -0.31 5.94
CA ALA A 192 5.55 -1.76 5.79
C ALA A 192 5.44 -2.24 4.35
N SER A 193 4.97 -1.41 3.42
CA SER A 193 4.55 -1.81 2.07
C SER A 193 5.62 -2.48 1.19
N HIS A 194 6.89 -2.10 1.36
CA HIS A 194 8.01 -2.63 0.59
C HIS A 194 8.91 -3.56 1.42
N ARG A 195 8.43 -3.99 2.59
CA ARG A 195 9.14 -4.91 3.46
C ARG A 195 8.68 -6.34 3.19
N THR A 196 9.59 -7.29 3.38
CA THR A 196 9.41 -8.71 3.11
C THR A 196 9.71 -9.54 4.34
N THR A 197 9.00 -10.65 4.47
CA THR A 197 9.14 -11.61 5.57
C THR A 197 9.43 -13.00 5.02
N THR A 198 10.01 -13.87 5.85
CA THR A 198 10.32 -15.25 5.44
C THR A 198 9.07 -16.11 5.45
N ARG A 199 8.28 -16.02 6.53
CA ARG A 199 6.94 -16.62 6.59
C ARG A 199 5.91 -15.58 6.16
N VAL A 200 4.88 -16.01 5.45
CA VAL A 200 3.86 -15.11 4.91
C VAL A 200 3.11 -14.42 6.05
N GLU A 201 2.81 -15.16 7.13
CA GLU A 201 2.07 -14.69 8.29
C GLU A 201 2.82 -13.60 9.07
N ASP A 202 4.15 -13.62 9.06
CA ASP A 202 4.97 -12.59 9.72
C ASP A 202 4.72 -11.20 9.11
N THR A 203 4.18 -11.10 7.90
CA THR A 203 3.70 -9.84 7.32
C THR A 203 2.70 -9.14 8.24
N ALA A 204 1.88 -9.91 8.96
CA ALA A 204 0.96 -9.41 9.97
C ALA A 204 1.64 -9.31 11.34
N TYR A 205 2.33 -10.36 11.77
CA TYR A 205 2.86 -10.45 13.13
C TYR A 205 3.92 -9.38 13.44
N CYS A 206 4.71 -8.97 12.46
CA CYS A 206 5.70 -7.89 12.64
C CYS A 206 5.07 -6.50 12.85
N LEU A 207 3.76 -6.35 12.67
CA LEU A 207 3.03 -5.08 12.79
C LEU A 207 2.17 -5.01 14.07
N LEU A 208 2.07 -6.08 14.84
CA LEU A 208 1.20 -6.16 16.03
C LEU A 208 1.48 -5.02 17.02
N GLY A 209 2.74 -4.82 17.37
CA GLY A 209 3.13 -3.73 18.27
C GLY A 209 2.89 -2.33 17.73
N LEU A 210 3.07 -2.11 16.43
CA LEU A 210 2.85 -0.80 15.79
C LEU A 210 1.37 -0.37 15.83
N PHE A 211 0.47 -1.35 15.84
CA PHE A 211 -0.98 -1.17 15.95
C PHE A 211 -1.53 -1.43 17.35
N GLU A 212 -0.68 -1.79 18.33
CA GLU A 212 -1.07 -2.12 19.70
C GLU A 212 -2.12 -3.26 19.76
N ILE A 213 -1.95 -4.28 18.92
CA ILE A 213 -2.85 -5.44 18.77
C ILE A 213 -2.20 -6.72 19.25
N ASN A 214 -2.98 -7.60 19.87
CA ASN A 214 -2.58 -8.97 20.19
C ASN A 214 -3.51 -9.96 19.49
N ILE A 215 -2.94 -10.92 18.75
CA ILE A 215 -3.70 -12.03 18.14
C ILE A 215 -2.97 -13.36 18.32
N PRO A 216 -3.70 -14.49 18.35
CA PRO A 216 -3.07 -15.81 18.30
C PRO A 216 -2.18 -15.98 17.06
N LEU A 217 -1.02 -16.59 17.22
CA LEU A 217 -0.12 -16.89 16.10
C LEU A 217 -0.45 -18.26 15.50
N LEU A 218 -0.96 -18.25 14.28
CA LEU A 218 -1.37 -19.44 13.54
C LEU A 218 -0.52 -19.59 12.27
N TYR A 219 0.69 -20.13 12.41
CA TYR A 219 1.53 -20.44 11.23
C TYR A 219 0.88 -21.52 10.37
N GLY A 220 0.75 -21.26 9.07
CA GLY A 220 0.02 -22.10 8.10
C GLY A 220 -1.25 -21.44 7.56
N GLU A 221 -1.71 -20.32 8.14
CA GLU A 221 -2.90 -19.60 7.66
C GLU A 221 -2.62 -18.66 6.46
N GLY A 222 -1.34 -18.45 6.12
CA GLY A 222 -0.91 -17.65 4.99
C GLY A 222 -1.38 -16.19 5.08
N VAL A 223 -1.97 -15.67 4.00
CA VAL A 223 -2.42 -14.26 3.94
C VAL A 223 -3.58 -13.93 4.90
N GLN A 224 -4.25 -14.94 5.46
CA GLN A 224 -5.34 -14.72 6.43
C GLN A 224 -4.84 -14.05 7.71
N ALA A 225 -3.58 -14.24 8.09
CA ALA A 225 -2.98 -13.54 9.23
C ALA A 225 -3.08 -12.01 9.07
N PHE A 226 -2.86 -11.49 7.86
CA PHE A 226 -2.94 -10.06 7.57
C PHE A 226 -4.39 -9.55 7.48
N ILE A 227 -5.32 -10.41 7.09
CA ILE A 227 -6.77 -10.10 7.17
C ILE A 227 -7.19 -10.00 8.64
N ARG A 228 -6.83 -10.97 9.49
CA ARG A 228 -7.09 -10.95 10.93
C ARG A 228 -6.52 -9.71 11.61
N LEU A 229 -5.31 -9.29 11.25
CA LEU A 229 -4.73 -8.04 11.73
C LEU A 229 -5.66 -6.85 11.45
N GLN A 230 -6.12 -6.70 10.21
CA GLN A 230 -7.05 -5.62 9.85
C GLN A 230 -8.39 -5.73 10.57
N GLU A 231 -8.89 -6.96 10.79
CA GLU A 231 -10.11 -7.20 11.56
C GLU A 231 -9.97 -6.75 13.02
N GLU A 232 -8.81 -6.95 13.64
CA GLU A 232 -8.57 -6.44 15.00
C GLU A 232 -8.32 -4.93 15.02
N ILE A 233 -7.67 -4.36 14.00
CA ILE A 233 -7.52 -2.89 13.88
C ILE A 233 -8.89 -2.22 13.89
N ILE A 234 -9.86 -2.69 13.09
CA ILE A 234 -11.20 -2.09 13.04
C ILE A 234 -12.02 -2.32 14.33
N ARG A 235 -11.62 -3.22 15.22
CA ARG A 235 -12.29 -3.38 16.52
C ARG A 235 -11.88 -2.30 17.52
N VAL A 236 -10.68 -1.74 17.37
CA VAL A 236 -10.09 -0.81 18.33
C VAL A 236 -9.84 0.59 17.75
N SER A 237 -10.09 0.79 16.46
CA SER A 237 -9.88 2.06 15.74
C SER A 237 -11.05 2.36 14.82
N ASP A 238 -11.42 3.64 14.73
CA ASP A 238 -12.39 4.21 13.78
C ASP A 238 -11.72 4.81 12.54
N ASP A 239 -10.41 4.60 12.35
CA ASP A 239 -9.65 5.14 11.22
C ASP A 239 -10.03 4.50 9.87
N GLU A 240 -10.82 5.23 9.08
CA GLU A 240 -11.31 4.82 7.76
C GLU A 240 -10.22 4.67 6.69
N THR A 241 -8.99 5.15 6.95
CA THR A 241 -7.87 4.98 6.02
C THR A 241 -7.50 3.51 5.79
N ILE A 242 -7.89 2.60 6.68
CA ILE A 242 -7.74 1.15 6.47
C ILE A 242 -8.38 0.66 5.16
N PHE A 243 -9.42 1.34 4.67
CA PHE A 243 -10.07 0.99 3.40
C PHE A 243 -9.41 1.65 2.18
N ALA A 244 -8.45 2.55 2.38
CA ALA A 244 -7.77 3.28 1.32
C ALA A 244 -6.78 2.43 0.49
N TRP A 245 -6.59 1.14 0.83
CA TRP A 245 -5.73 0.27 0.06
C TRP A 245 -6.13 0.24 -1.42
N GLY A 246 -5.13 0.16 -2.30
CA GLY A 246 -5.29 0.32 -3.75
C GLY A 246 -5.25 1.77 -4.24
N PHE A 247 -5.21 2.76 -3.34
CA PHE A 247 -5.09 4.17 -3.72
C PHE A 247 -3.89 4.40 -4.65
N ARG A 248 -4.15 5.02 -5.81
CA ARG A 248 -3.18 5.26 -6.91
C ARG A 248 -2.37 4.01 -7.32
N ARG A 249 -2.87 2.80 -7.08
CA ARG A 249 -2.20 1.52 -7.44
C ARG A 249 -2.86 0.90 -8.67
N MET A 250 -2.09 0.09 -9.40
CA MET A 250 -2.64 -0.85 -10.38
C MET A 250 -3.64 -1.80 -9.68
N PRO A 251 -4.84 -1.99 -10.23
CA PRO A 251 -5.77 -3.01 -9.78
C PRO A 251 -5.08 -4.37 -9.79
N GLY A 252 -5.16 -5.08 -8.68
CA GLY A 252 -4.78 -6.48 -8.61
C GLY A 252 -5.98 -7.39 -8.80
N GLN A 253 -5.72 -8.68 -9.00
CA GLN A 253 -6.71 -9.75 -9.15
C GLN A 253 -7.50 -10.09 -7.86
N HIS A 254 -7.45 -9.23 -6.83
CA HIS A 254 -8.05 -9.53 -5.53
C HIS A 254 -9.24 -8.60 -5.25
N ALA A 255 -10.43 -9.19 -5.15
CA ALA A 255 -11.60 -8.57 -4.54
C ALA A 255 -11.65 -8.93 -3.06
N SER A 256 -11.63 -7.91 -2.20
CA SER A 256 -11.86 -8.08 -0.76
C SER A 256 -12.25 -6.74 -0.15
N LEU A 257 -12.78 -6.77 1.06
CA LEU A 257 -12.89 -5.57 1.89
C LEU A 257 -11.51 -5.09 2.34
N PHE A 258 -10.65 -6.04 2.71
CA PHE A 258 -9.33 -5.83 3.28
C PHE A 258 -8.22 -6.19 2.31
N SER A 259 -7.06 -5.55 2.46
CA SER A 259 -5.89 -5.89 1.66
C SER A 259 -5.27 -7.21 2.12
N THR A 260 -4.59 -7.94 1.24
CA THR A 260 -3.87 -9.17 1.60
C THR A 260 -2.39 -8.92 1.98
N SER A 261 -1.92 -7.67 1.83
CA SER A 261 -0.54 -7.28 2.12
C SER A 261 -0.43 -5.76 2.36
N PRO A 262 0.53 -5.28 3.18
CA PRO A 262 0.87 -3.87 3.31
C PRO A 262 1.19 -3.18 1.98
N LEU A 263 1.62 -3.92 0.95
CA LEU A 263 1.83 -3.40 -0.40
C LEU A 263 0.55 -2.74 -0.97
N GLY A 264 -0.63 -3.12 -0.49
CA GLY A 264 -1.90 -2.44 -0.78
C GLY A 264 -1.89 -0.95 -0.46
N PHE A 265 -1.07 -0.52 0.50
CA PHE A 265 -1.02 0.84 1.04
C PHE A 265 0.22 1.63 0.60
N GLN A 266 0.98 1.15 -0.39
CA GLN A 266 2.26 1.75 -0.80
C GLN A 266 2.21 3.25 -1.14
N ASN A 267 1.08 3.75 -1.60
CA ASN A 267 0.87 5.16 -1.98
C ASN A 267 0.07 5.94 -0.93
N CYS A 268 -0.15 5.39 0.26
CA CYS A 268 -0.99 5.98 1.30
C CYS A 268 -0.20 6.74 2.37
N GLY A 269 1.11 6.97 2.18
CA GLY A 269 1.96 7.64 3.18
C GLY A 269 1.60 9.10 3.47
N SER A 270 0.81 9.72 2.60
CA SER A 270 0.25 11.07 2.76
C SER A 270 -1.19 11.10 3.29
N LEU A 271 -1.86 9.96 3.42
CA LEU A 271 -3.28 9.93 3.83
C LEU A 271 -3.41 10.05 5.34
N GLU A 272 -3.87 11.19 5.80
CA GLU A 272 -4.15 11.46 7.20
C GLU A 272 -5.61 11.10 7.50
N ALA A 273 -5.86 10.53 8.68
CA ALA A 273 -7.21 10.37 9.18
C ALA A 273 -7.75 11.77 9.54
N SER A 274 -8.88 12.15 8.97
CA SER A 274 -9.49 13.45 9.27
C SER A 274 -10.40 13.31 10.48
N THR A 275 -10.38 14.28 11.40
CA THR A 275 -11.52 14.46 12.30
C THR A 275 -12.76 14.78 11.46
N PRO A 276 -13.97 14.30 11.82
CA PRO A 276 -15.19 14.67 11.11
C PRO A 276 -15.25 16.20 10.98
N ALA A 277 -15.49 16.68 9.76
CA ALA A 277 -15.43 18.11 9.44
C ALA A 277 -16.31 18.90 10.41
N ALA A 278 -15.80 20.02 10.93
CA ALA A 278 -16.56 20.89 11.83
C ALA A 278 -17.90 21.28 11.19
N GLY A 279 -19.01 20.88 11.81
CA GLY A 279 -20.37 21.09 11.30
C GLY A 279 -21.02 19.88 10.63
N SER A 280 -20.36 18.71 10.58
CA SER A 280 -21.04 17.45 10.33
C SER A 280 -21.43 16.80 11.66
N ASP A 281 -22.72 16.55 11.87
CA ASP A 281 -23.24 15.73 12.99
C ASP A 281 -22.86 14.24 12.86
N ILE A 282 -21.76 13.94 12.15
CA ILE A 282 -21.30 12.58 11.85
C ILE A 282 -20.57 12.07 13.08
N ILE A 283 -21.32 11.35 13.91
CA ILE A 283 -20.85 10.47 14.98
C ILE A 283 -19.75 9.57 14.40
N PRO A 284 -18.64 9.30 15.13
CA PRO A 284 -17.63 8.35 14.72
C PRO A 284 -18.26 7.03 14.24
N SER A 285 -17.88 6.61 13.04
CA SER A 285 -18.42 5.44 12.36
C SER A 285 -18.16 4.19 13.20
N HIS A 286 -19.14 3.71 13.97
CA HIS A 286 -18.99 2.43 14.65
C HIS A 286 -18.91 1.30 13.63
N TYR A 287 -17.74 0.66 13.53
CA TYR A 287 -17.57 -0.55 12.73
C TYR A 287 -18.19 -1.75 13.44
N SER A 288 -18.90 -2.58 12.68
CA SER A 288 -19.35 -3.88 13.17
C SER A 288 -19.09 -4.94 12.13
N LEU A 289 -18.06 -5.75 12.33
CA LEU A 289 -17.81 -6.90 11.48
C LEU A 289 -18.74 -8.05 11.89
N THR A 290 -19.63 -8.43 10.98
CA THR A 290 -20.59 -9.53 11.16
C THR A 290 -20.29 -10.67 10.20
N ASN A 291 -21.01 -11.79 10.32
CA ASN A 291 -20.93 -12.88 9.33
C ASN A 291 -21.38 -12.44 7.92
N LYS A 292 -22.09 -11.31 7.76
CA LYS A 292 -22.46 -10.72 6.46
C LYS A 292 -21.39 -9.79 5.89
N GLY A 293 -20.41 -9.40 6.70
CA GLY A 293 -19.39 -8.41 6.35
C GLY A 293 -19.39 -7.20 7.27
N LEU A 294 -18.73 -6.14 6.82
CA LEU A 294 -18.58 -4.89 7.56
C LEU A 294 -19.86 -4.09 7.49
N HIS A 295 -20.44 -3.81 8.65
CA HIS A 295 -21.44 -2.78 8.82
C HIS A 295 -20.75 -1.47 9.19
N ILE A 296 -20.97 -0.44 8.38
CA ILE A 296 -20.41 0.91 8.57
C ILE A 296 -21.50 1.94 8.30
N GLU A 297 -21.55 3.00 9.12
CA GLU A 297 -22.34 4.19 8.84
C GLU A 297 -21.45 5.20 8.13
N ALA A 298 -21.83 5.62 6.92
CA ALA A 298 -21.01 6.53 6.13
C ALA A 298 -21.83 7.42 5.19
N SER A 299 -21.20 8.48 4.70
CA SER A 299 -21.78 9.37 3.69
C SER A 299 -21.82 8.69 2.32
N LEU A 300 -23.03 8.39 1.84
CA LEU A 300 -23.27 7.69 0.59
C LEU A 300 -23.71 8.65 -0.52
N CYS A 301 -23.11 8.54 -1.70
CA CYS A 301 -23.51 9.26 -2.90
C CYS A 301 -23.66 8.30 -4.10
N HIS A 302 -24.64 8.54 -4.96
CA HIS A 302 -24.80 7.79 -6.21
C HIS A 302 -24.04 8.45 -7.34
N LEU A 303 -23.18 7.69 -8.02
CA LEU A 303 -22.56 8.10 -9.28
C LEU A 303 -23.31 7.43 -10.43
N TYR A 304 -24.06 8.23 -11.18
CA TYR A 304 -24.77 7.78 -12.37
C TYR A 304 -23.83 7.75 -13.56
N MET A 305 -23.81 6.64 -14.28
CA MET A 305 -22.95 6.46 -15.42
C MET A 305 -23.68 5.82 -16.60
N GLU A 306 -23.13 6.00 -17.80
CA GLU A 306 -23.50 5.20 -18.97
C GLU A 306 -23.12 3.73 -18.71
N GLY A 307 -24.08 2.95 -18.23
CA GLY A 307 -23.94 1.52 -17.98
C GLY A 307 -24.34 1.04 -16.58
N GLY A 308 -24.68 1.96 -15.66
CA GLY A 308 -25.15 1.59 -14.32
C GLY A 308 -25.05 2.72 -13.29
N ILE A 309 -25.32 2.38 -12.03
CA ILE A 309 -25.15 3.27 -10.88
C ILE A 309 -24.08 2.66 -9.98
N ALA A 310 -23.01 3.42 -9.71
CA ALA A 310 -22.03 3.07 -8.70
C ALA A 310 -22.35 3.79 -7.39
N GLU A 311 -22.14 3.09 -6.27
CA GLU A 311 -22.31 3.63 -4.94
C GLU A 311 -20.95 4.15 -4.44
N LEU A 312 -20.88 5.43 -4.05
CA LEU A 312 -19.67 6.03 -3.50
C LEU A 312 -19.83 6.21 -1.99
N ILE A 313 -18.91 5.64 -1.22
CA ILE A 313 -18.78 5.91 0.21
C ILE A 313 -17.60 6.85 0.43
N ARG A 314 -17.84 8.02 1.01
CA ARG A 314 -16.78 8.92 1.45
C ARG A 314 -15.98 8.27 2.58
N LEU A 315 -14.66 8.29 2.47
CA LEU A 315 -13.74 7.99 3.56
C LEU A 315 -13.36 9.28 4.29
N ASN A 316 -13.35 9.23 5.61
CA ASN A 316 -12.94 10.31 6.51
C ASN A 316 -11.41 10.44 6.56
N CYS A 317 -10.83 10.84 5.43
CA CYS A 317 -9.41 11.06 5.28
C CYS A 317 -9.07 12.18 4.29
N SER A 318 -7.84 12.69 4.41
CA SER A 318 -7.32 13.80 3.61
C SER A 318 -5.84 13.60 3.25
N GLU A 319 -5.36 14.31 2.23
CA GLU A 319 -3.91 14.53 2.03
C GLU A 319 -3.57 15.99 2.36
N PRO A 320 -2.34 16.32 2.83
CA PRO A 320 -1.92 17.69 3.15
C PRO A 320 -2.09 18.74 2.03
N GLY A 321 -2.32 18.33 0.78
CA GLY A 321 -2.62 19.21 -0.36
C GLY A 321 -4.10 19.36 -0.71
N TRP A 322 -5.00 18.66 -0.01
CA TRP A 322 -6.44 18.81 -0.22
C TRP A 322 -6.91 19.98 0.64
N LYS A 323 -7.37 21.07 0.00
CA LYS A 323 -8.09 22.13 0.72
C LYS A 323 -9.34 21.53 1.36
N GLU A 324 -9.65 21.95 2.59
CA GLU A 324 -10.74 21.38 3.43
C GLU A 324 -12.10 21.25 2.70
N ASP A 325 -12.37 22.09 1.69
CA ASP A 325 -13.66 22.16 1.01
C ASP A 325 -13.72 21.55 -0.41
N GLY A 326 -12.65 20.90 -0.89
CA GLY A 326 -12.55 20.54 -2.32
C GLY A 326 -12.72 19.06 -2.67
N LYS A 327 -12.00 18.17 -1.97
CA LYS A 327 -11.78 16.79 -2.41
C LYS A 327 -11.91 15.80 -1.26
N SER A 328 -12.38 14.61 -1.59
CA SER A 328 -12.52 13.50 -0.66
C SER A 328 -12.14 12.20 -1.33
N LEU A 329 -11.66 11.24 -0.54
CA LEU A 329 -11.45 9.88 -1.02
C LEU A 329 -12.78 9.13 -0.92
N ALA A 330 -13.14 8.39 -1.96
CA ALA A 330 -14.37 7.60 -1.97
C ALA A 330 -14.11 6.15 -2.39
N LEU A 331 -14.68 5.20 -1.65
CA LEU A 331 -14.77 3.81 -2.08
C LEU A 331 -15.88 3.67 -3.13
N ILE A 332 -15.56 3.00 -4.24
CA ILE A 332 -16.56 2.58 -5.21
C ILE A 332 -17.09 1.21 -4.82
N LEU A 333 -18.41 1.12 -4.66
CA LEU A 333 -19.12 -0.11 -4.35
C LEU A 333 -20.25 -0.34 -5.34
N ASN A 334 -20.62 -1.61 -5.51
CA ASN A 334 -21.75 -2.04 -6.33
C ASN A 334 -22.80 -2.71 -5.47
N ARG A 335 -24.09 -2.48 -5.76
CA ARG A 335 -25.16 -3.23 -5.08
C ARG A 335 -25.10 -4.71 -5.45
N SER A 336 -25.22 -5.58 -4.46
CA SER A 336 -25.33 -7.01 -4.69
C SER A 336 -26.62 -7.31 -5.47
N PRO A 337 -26.55 -8.08 -6.57
CA PRO A 337 -27.75 -8.47 -7.32
C PRO A 337 -28.69 -9.36 -6.48
N LYS A 338 -28.13 -10.09 -5.51
CA LYS A 338 -28.89 -10.99 -4.63
C LYS A 338 -29.54 -10.25 -3.46
N ASN A 339 -28.97 -9.14 -3.03
CA ASN A 339 -29.49 -8.35 -1.90
C ASN A 339 -29.13 -6.86 -2.07
N PRO A 340 -30.09 -6.00 -2.46
CA PRO A 340 -29.85 -4.57 -2.68
C PRO A 340 -29.37 -3.79 -1.44
N MET A 341 -29.50 -4.37 -0.24
CA MET A 341 -29.01 -3.80 1.03
C MET A 341 -27.54 -4.10 1.31
N VAL A 342 -26.90 -4.96 0.49
CA VAL A 342 -25.49 -5.31 0.60
C VAL A 342 -24.73 -4.68 -0.55
N LEU A 343 -23.67 -3.97 -0.21
CA LEU A 343 -22.71 -3.42 -1.16
C LEU A 343 -21.48 -4.32 -1.26
N LEU A 344 -20.90 -4.34 -2.45
CA LEU A 344 -19.76 -5.16 -2.82
C LEU A 344 -18.63 -4.24 -3.29
N ARG A 345 -17.45 -4.41 -2.69
CA ARG A 345 -16.22 -3.81 -3.22
C ARG A 345 -15.70 -4.70 -4.34
N SER A 346 -15.87 -4.27 -5.58
CA SER A 346 -15.43 -5.04 -6.75
C SER A 346 -13.92 -5.22 -6.79
N CYS A 347 -13.49 -6.30 -7.45
CA CYS A 347 -12.08 -6.60 -7.72
C CYS A 347 -11.39 -5.36 -8.31
N GLY A 348 -10.30 -4.91 -7.69
CA GLY A 348 -9.53 -3.79 -8.24
C GLY A 348 -10.19 -2.41 -8.13
N ALA A 349 -11.31 -2.26 -7.40
CA ALA A 349 -11.90 -0.96 -7.10
C ALA A 349 -11.03 -0.18 -6.12
N ALA A 350 -10.02 0.51 -6.65
CA ALA A 350 -9.24 1.49 -5.94
C ALA A 350 -10.15 2.66 -5.51
N PRO A 351 -9.90 3.27 -4.34
CA PRO A 351 -10.58 4.49 -3.95
C PRO A 351 -10.32 5.61 -4.98
N LEU A 352 -11.36 6.43 -5.25
CA LEU A 352 -11.29 7.58 -6.16
C LEU A 352 -11.19 8.88 -5.39
N ILE A 353 -10.52 9.86 -5.99
CA ILE A 353 -10.57 11.24 -5.53
C ILE A 353 -11.80 11.88 -6.18
N VAL A 354 -12.73 12.33 -5.35
CA VAL A 354 -13.97 12.94 -5.82
C VAL A 354 -14.20 14.29 -5.16
N PRO A 355 -14.96 15.20 -5.76
CA PRO A 355 -15.32 16.46 -5.11
C PRO A 355 -16.12 16.23 -3.83
N SER A 356 -15.76 16.93 -2.76
CA SER A 356 -16.49 16.84 -1.49
C SER A 356 -17.95 17.28 -1.64
N LYS A 357 -18.24 18.18 -2.58
CA LYS A 357 -19.59 18.67 -2.91
C LYS A 357 -20.58 17.55 -3.30
N LEU A 358 -20.08 16.39 -3.75
CA LEU A 358 -20.93 15.23 -4.04
C LEU A 358 -21.64 14.69 -2.80
N PHE A 359 -21.04 14.88 -1.63
CA PHE A 359 -21.59 14.42 -0.36
C PHE A 359 -22.38 15.50 0.38
N LEU A 360 -22.57 16.71 -0.17
CA LEU A 360 -23.41 17.75 0.47
C LEU A 360 -24.88 17.34 0.59
N LYS A 361 -25.34 16.44 -0.29
CA LYS A 361 -26.69 15.86 -0.26
C LYS A 361 -26.68 14.38 0.10
N SER A 362 -25.57 13.85 0.61
CA SER A 362 -25.50 12.43 0.94
C SER A 362 -26.43 12.11 2.10
N SER A 363 -27.11 10.97 2.03
CA SER A 363 -27.72 10.36 3.20
C SER A 363 -26.63 9.66 4.01
N SER A 364 -26.64 9.83 5.33
CA SER A 364 -25.98 8.85 6.20
C SER A 364 -26.64 7.50 5.96
N ALA A 365 -25.86 6.51 5.53
CA ALA A 365 -26.36 5.20 5.22
C ALA A 365 -25.59 4.14 6.01
N ARG A 366 -26.35 3.24 6.63
CA ARG A 366 -25.82 1.99 7.16
C ARG A 366 -25.61 1.02 6.00
N VAL A 367 -24.35 0.78 5.68
CA VAL A 367 -23.95 -0.08 4.57
C VAL A 367 -23.36 -1.37 5.11
N TYR A 368 -23.78 -2.49 4.52
CA TYR A 368 -23.08 -3.76 4.65
C TYR A 368 -22.14 -3.97 3.46
N VAL A 369 -20.83 -3.99 3.72
CA VAL A 369 -19.81 -4.36 2.72
C VAL A 369 -19.43 -5.81 2.92
N HIS A 370 -19.72 -6.66 1.94
CA HIS A 370 -19.51 -8.10 2.07
C HIS A 370 -18.03 -8.47 2.28
N ARG A 371 -17.77 -9.46 3.15
CA ARG A 371 -16.43 -10.02 3.45
C ARG A 371 -15.88 -10.93 2.34
N LEU A 372 -16.21 -10.72 1.06
CA LEU A 372 -15.83 -11.68 0.01
C LEU A 372 -14.31 -11.90 0.02
N VAL A 373 -13.91 -13.15 0.21
CA VAL A 373 -12.55 -13.63 -0.02
C VAL A 373 -12.66 -14.49 -1.28
N GLY A 374 -12.27 -13.92 -2.42
CA GLY A 374 -12.24 -14.65 -3.70
C GLY A 374 -13.37 -14.28 -4.65
N CYS A 375 -13.20 -13.18 -5.37
CA CYS A 375 -13.56 -13.20 -6.78
C CYS A 375 -12.29 -13.61 -7.52
N TYR A 376 -12.19 -14.90 -7.84
CA TYR A 376 -11.29 -15.34 -8.89
C TYR A 376 -12.01 -15.06 -10.20
N TRP A 377 -11.34 -14.38 -11.12
CA TRP A 377 -11.83 -14.33 -12.50
C TRP A 377 -11.97 -15.78 -12.96
N LEU A 378 -13.19 -16.23 -13.29
CA LEU A 378 -13.38 -17.50 -13.97
C LEU A 378 -12.65 -17.39 -15.32
N ASP A 379 -11.73 -18.31 -15.60
CA ASP A 379 -10.84 -18.35 -16.78
C ASP A 379 -11.57 -18.49 -18.14
N GLU A 380 -12.88 -18.27 -18.19
CA GLU A 380 -13.72 -18.63 -19.34
C GLU A 380 -14.61 -17.48 -19.82
N ALA A 381 -14.01 -16.35 -20.25
CA ALA A 381 -14.55 -15.52 -21.34
C ALA A 381 -13.51 -14.50 -21.80
N PHE A 382 -13.01 -14.70 -23.02
CA PHE A 382 -11.90 -13.93 -23.58
C PHE A 382 -12.40 -12.87 -24.58
N SER A 383 -12.03 -11.60 -24.36
CA SER A 383 -11.80 -10.61 -25.43
C SER A 383 -10.97 -9.42 -24.94
N GLY A 384 -9.80 -9.20 -25.52
CA GLY A 384 -8.87 -8.17 -25.04
C GLY A 384 -8.88 -6.91 -25.91
N LEU A 385 -9.25 -5.78 -25.32
CA LEU A 385 -8.71 -4.47 -25.72
C LEU A 385 -7.41 -4.26 -24.95
N LYS A 386 -6.28 -4.27 -25.65
CA LYS A 386 -4.96 -3.90 -25.15
C LYS A 386 -4.71 -2.43 -25.48
N VAL A 387 -4.25 -1.63 -24.53
CA VAL A 387 -3.85 -0.25 -24.81
C VAL A 387 -2.33 -0.18 -24.78
N GLN A 388 -1.71 -0.09 -25.96
CA GLN A 388 -0.30 0.27 -26.08
C GLN A 388 -0.21 1.79 -26.08
N SER A 389 0.74 2.35 -25.35
CA SER A 389 0.89 3.80 -25.37
C SER A 389 2.35 4.22 -25.26
N SER A 390 2.79 5.06 -26.20
CA SER A 390 4.11 5.68 -26.17
C SER A 390 4.12 6.98 -25.35
N LEU A 391 2.93 7.47 -24.94
CA LEU A 391 2.76 8.57 -23.97
C LEU A 391 3.69 8.42 -22.77
N PHE A 392 3.95 7.16 -22.40
CA PHE A 392 4.55 6.82 -21.14
C PHE A 392 6.08 6.56 -21.22
N GLY A 393 6.70 6.52 -22.40
CA GLY A 393 8.12 6.13 -22.57
C GLY A 393 8.50 4.85 -21.79
N ASP A 394 9.80 4.60 -21.58
CA ASP A 394 10.27 3.48 -20.74
C ASP A 394 10.01 3.71 -19.23
N LYS A 395 9.46 4.88 -18.83
CA LYS A 395 9.39 5.31 -17.42
C LYS A 395 8.03 5.67 -16.84
N SER A 396 6.88 5.76 -17.55
CA SER A 396 5.75 6.55 -17.00
C SER A 396 4.32 6.00 -17.14
N LYS A 397 4.05 4.79 -16.61
CA LYS A 397 2.68 4.46 -16.10
C LYS A 397 2.22 5.39 -14.95
N TRP A 398 3.09 6.29 -14.50
CA TRP A 398 2.93 7.21 -13.37
C TRP A 398 2.21 8.51 -13.72
N ASN A 399 2.06 8.86 -15.01
CA ASN A 399 1.39 10.11 -15.43
C ASN A 399 -0.14 9.99 -15.39
N ILE A 400 -0.69 8.76 -15.38
CA ILE A 400 -2.12 8.52 -15.17
C ILE A 400 -2.45 8.72 -13.69
N ARG A 401 -3.03 9.88 -13.39
CA ARG A 401 -3.43 10.27 -12.03
C ARG A 401 -4.65 9.49 -11.57
N GLU A 402 -5.68 9.43 -12.42
CA GLU A 402 -6.96 8.78 -12.14
C GLU A 402 -7.39 7.95 -13.36
N LEU A 403 -8.06 6.83 -13.09
CA LEU A 403 -8.61 5.94 -14.10
C LEU A 403 -10.00 5.51 -13.68
N TYR A 404 -10.91 5.47 -14.64
CA TYR A 404 -12.21 4.88 -14.49
C TYR A 404 -12.53 3.90 -15.64
N PRO A 405 -13.13 2.73 -15.37
CA PRO A 405 -13.27 2.12 -14.05
C PRO A 405 -11.88 1.69 -13.56
N PRO A 406 -11.56 1.79 -12.25
CA PRO A 406 -10.23 1.47 -11.75
C PRO A 406 -9.72 0.11 -12.22
N ALA A 407 -10.59 -0.92 -12.22
CA ALA A 407 -10.28 -2.29 -12.66
C ALA A 407 -9.63 -2.40 -14.06
N TRP A 408 -9.81 -1.40 -14.93
CA TRP A 408 -9.28 -1.38 -16.28
C TRP A 408 -7.81 -0.95 -16.38
N ARG A 409 -7.09 -0.62 -15.30
CA ARG A 409 -5.70 -0.10 -15.41
C ARG A 409 -4.75 -1.12 -16.03
N GLY A 410 -5.08 -2.42 -15.91
CA GLY A 410 -4.35 -3.52 -16.52
C GLY A 410 -4.27 -3.45 -18.06
N ILE A 411 -5.12 -2.67 -18.73
CA ILE A 411 -5.03 -2.52 -20.20
C ILE A 411 -3.71 -1.92 -20.68
N PHE A 412 -2.98 -1.20 -19.82
CA PHE A 412 -1.70 -0.53 -20.14
C PHE A 412 -0.46 -1.40 -19.90
N THR A 413 -0.66 -2.62 -19.43
CA THR A 413 0.42 -3.56 -19.14
C THR A 413 0.59 -4.49 -20.33
N PRO A 414 1.80 -4.62 -20.91
CA PRO A 414 2.02 -5.44 -22.11
C PRO A 414 1.52 -6.88 -21.96
N ASP A 415 1.58 -7.42 -20.74
CA ASP A 415 1.30 -8.82 -20.41
C ASP A 415 -0.02 -9.01 -19.63
N THR A 416 -0.78 -7.95 -19.38
CA THR A 416 -2.03 -8.05 -18.60
C THR A 416 -3.23 -7.95 -19.52
N MET A 417 -4.08 -8.97 -19.41
CA MET A 417 -5.33 -9.08 -20.16
C MET A 417 -6.47 -8.70 -19.24
N VAL A 418 -7.37 -7.83 -19.72
CA VAL A 418 -8.58 -7.49 -18.97
C VAL A 418 -9.68 -8.48 -19.33
N TRP A 419 -10.17 -9.18 -18.31
CA TRP A 419 -11.21 -10.19 -18.41
C TRP A 419 -12.58 -9.58 -18.14
N HIS A 420 -13.60 -10.12 -18.78
CA HIS A 420 -15.00 -9.78 -18.53
C HIS A 420 -15.69 -11.00 -17.93
N GLU A 421 -16.41 -10.82 -16.83
CA GLU A 421 -17.16 -11.91 -16.20
C GLU A 421 -18.51 -12.10 -16.94
N PRO A 422 -18.74 -13.23 -17.64
CA PRO A 422 -19.91 -13.41 -18.50
C PRO A 422 -21.19 -13.74 -17.71
N THR A 423 -21.07 -14.10 -16.43
CA THR A 423 -22.14 -14.74 -15.63
C THR A 423 -23.04 -13.76 -14.88
N THR A 424 -22.72 -12.47 -14.87
CA THR A 424 -23.60 -11.46 -14.30
C THR A 424 -24.07 -10.54 -15.43
N ASN A 425 -25.37 -10.54 -15.75
CA ASN A 425 -26.01 -9.54 -16.62
C ASN A 425 -25.95 -8.11 -16.02
N GLN A 426 -24.87 -7.78 -15.30
CA GLN A 426 -24.67 -6.57 -14.51
C GLN A 426 -23.76 -5.55 -15.20
N VAL A 427 -23.06 -5.93 -16.25
CA VAL A 427 -22.14 -5.06 -16.97
C VAL A 427 -22.78 -4.68 -18.31
N SER A 428 -23.01 -3.39 -18.51
CA SER A 428 -23.54 -2.84 -19.76
C SER A 428 -22.66 -3.25 -20.95
N ASN A 429 -23.29 -3.63 -22.08
CA ASN A 429 -22.59 -3.92 -23.33
C ASN A 429 -21.70 -2.75 -23.77
N ARG A 430 -22.07 -1.51 -23.41
CA ARG A 430 -21.22 -0.33 -23.62
C ARG A 430 -20.34 -0.08 -22.40
N GLN A 431 -19.05 0.14 -22.65
CA GLN A 431 -18.02 0.40 -21.66
C GLN A 431 -17.37 1.76 -21.94
N ASN A 432 -17.12 2.51 -20.87
CA ASN A 432 -16.45 3.80 -20.91
C ASN A 432 -15.20 3.73 -20.05
N ILE A 433 -14.02 3.89 -20.65
CA ILE A 433 -12.76 3.99 -19.93
C ILE A 433 -12.26 5.42 -20.04
N LEU A 434 -12.01 6.07 -18.90
CA LEU A 434 -11.47 7.42 -18.85
C LEU A 434 -10.15 7.46 -18.09
N PHE A 435 -9.19 8.26 -18.59
CA PHE A 435 -7.87 8.42 -18.00
C PHE A 435 -7.57 9.90 -17.84
N LEU A 436 -7.33 10.34 -16.62
CA LEU A 436 -6.82 11.66 -16.34
C LEU A 436 -5.28 11.61 -16.34
N VAL A 437 -4.65 12.37 -17.22
CA VAL A 437 -3.20 12.41 -17.40
C VAL A 437 -2.65 13.77 -17.01
N ASN A 438 -1.63 13.76 -16.16
CA ASN A 438 -0.88 14.94 -15.74
C ASN A 438 0.60 14.75 -16.11
N GLU A 439 1.15 15.65 -16.92
CA GLU A 439 2.58 15.67 -17.27
C GLU A 439 3.17 17.01 -16.86
N ALA A 440 4.38 17.02 -16.28
CA ALA A 440 4.98 18.24 -15.74
C ALA A 440 5.15 19.35 -16.79
N ASP A 441 5.39 18.97 -18.04
CA ASP A 441 5.71 19.89 -19.14
C ASP A 441 4.55 20.09 -20.14
N ARG A 442 3.34 19.61 -19.80
CA ARG A 442 2.16 19.72 -20.70
C ARG A 442 0.88 20.06 -19.93
N PRO A 443 -0.12 20.67 -20.59
CA PRO A 443 -1.45 20.81 -20.03
C PRO A 443 -2.03 19.45 -19.63
N ASN A 444 -2.81 19.41 -18.55
CA ASN A 444 -3.53 18.20 -18.17
C ASN A 444 -4.61 17.88 -19.20
N TYR A 445 -4.85 16.59 -19.42
CA TYR A 445 -5.87 16.15 -20.37
C TYR A 445 -6.53 14.86 -19.89
N VAL A 446 -7.73 14.61 -20.38
CA VAL A 446 -8.47 13.38 -20.17
C VAL A 446 -8.61 12.65 -21.50
N ILE A 447 -8.41 11.34 -21.50
CA ILE A 447 -8.73 10.46 -22.63
C ILE A 447 -10.00 9.69 -22.28
N TRP A 448 -10.92 9.56 -23.22
CA TRP A 448 -12.15 8.78 -23.12
C TRP A 448 -12.19 7.75 -24.25
N ILE A 449 -12.19 6.48 -23.87
CA ILE A 449 -12.44 5.34 -24.76
C ILE A 449 -13.87 4.86 -24.50
N ASP A 450 -14.73 4.97 -25.51
CA ASP A 450 -16.08 4.42 -25.52
C ASP A 450 -16.12 3.26 -26.50
N TYR A 451 -16.67 2.12 -26.09
CA TYR A 451 -16.83 0.98 -26.99
C TYR A 451 -17.93 0.03 -26.53
N ILE A 452 -18.44 -0.77 -27.46
CA ILE A 452 -19.53 -1.72 -27.23
C ILE A 452 -19.00 -3.14 -27.40
N PHE A 453 -19.24 -4.04 -26.47
CA PHE A 453 -18.98 -5.45 -26.64
C PHE A 453 -20.15 -6.17 -27.34
N HIS A 454 -19.81 -7.00 -28.32
CA HIS A 454 -20.72 -7.96 -28.94
C HIS A 454 -20.21 -9.38 -28.68
N HIS A 455 -21.11 -10.31 -28.37
CA HIS A 455 -20.78 -11.73 -28.37
C HIS A 455 -20.59 -12.21 -29.81
N ASN A 456 -19.47 -12.88 -30.07
CA ASN A 456 -19.28 -13.60 -31.32
C ASN A 456 -19.83 -15.04 -31.22
N LEU A 457 -19.77 -15.78 -32.34
CA LEU A 457 -20.30 -17.14 -32.45
C LEU A 457 -19.69 -18.17 -31.48
N LYS A 458 -18.58 -17.83 -30.81
CA LYS A 458 -17.93 -18.66 -29.78
C LYS A 458 -18.17 -18.14 -28.35
N ASN A 459 -19.14 -17.25 -28.19
CA ASN A 459 -19.46 -16.54 -26.94
C ASN A 459 -18.33 -15.64 -26.40
N ASN A 460 -17.25 -15.45 -27.16
CA ASN A 460 -16.22 -14.48 -26.85
C ASN A 460 -16.76 -13.08 -27.11
N LEU A 461 -16.38 -12.12 -26.28
CA LEU A 461 -16.72 -10.73 -26.50
C LEU A 461 -15.88 -10.18 -27.65
N THR A 462 -16.32 -9.11 -28.30
CA THR A 462 -15.55 -8.41 -29.33
C THR A 462 -15.87 -6.93 -29.22
N PRO A 463 -14.87 -6.04 -29.07
CA PRO A 463 -15.14 -4.62 -29.09
C PRO A 463 -15.63 -4.23 -30.49
N HIS A 464 -16.72 -3.48 -30.51
CA HIS A 464 -17.44 -2.96 -31.65
C HIS A 464 -17.67 -1.45 -31.42
N ALA A 465 -17.62 -0.67 -32.50
CA ALA A 465 -17.83 0.78 -32.46
C ALA A 465 -16.94 1.53 -31.44
N LEU A 466 -15.67 1.14 -31.30
CA LEU A 466 -14.71 1.83 -30.43
C LEU A 466 -14.46 3.25 -30.93
N LYS A 467 -14.66 4.24 -30.05
CA LYS A 467 -14.37 5.65 -30.25
C LYS A 467 -13.41 6.09 -29.16
N CYS A 468 -12.37 6.83 -29.54
CA CYS A 468 -11.43 7.40 -28.59
C CYS A 468 -11.38 8.92 -28.80
N ARG A 469 -11.42 9.67 -27.70
CA ARG A 469 -11.39 11.13 -27.70
C ARG A 469 -10.53 11.62 -26.56
N ALA A 470 -10.00 12.83 -26.66
CA ALA A 470 -9.32 13.50 -25.58
C ALA A 470 -9.78 14.95 -25.46
N ALA A 471 -9.66 15.51 -24.27
CA ALA A 471 -9.95 16.92 -24.01
C ALA A 471 -8.94 17.47 -23.00
N PHE A 472 -8.60 18.75 -23.13
CA PHE A 472 -7.85 19.45 -22.09
C PHE A 472 -8.72 19.62 -20.84
N VAL A 473 -8.08 19.57 -19.67
CA VAL A 473 -8.74 19.79 -18.38
C VAL A 473 -7.93 20.75 -17.52
N GLU A 474 -8.64 21.47 -16.66
CA GLU A 474 -8.01 22.42 -15.75
C GLU A 474 -7.11 21.73 -14.72
N GLU A 475 -6.14 22.48 -14.19
CA GLU A 475 -5.28 21.97 -13.12
C GLU A 475 -6.09 21.62 -11.87
N GLY A 476 -5.98 20.35 -11.46
CA GLY A 476 -6.66 19.86 -10.27
C GLY A 476 -8.07 19.33 -10.51
N MET A 477 -8.61 19.35 -11.73
CA MET A 477 -9.86 18.65 -12.04
C MET A 477 -9.72 17.14 -11.76
N THR A 478 -10.75 16.50 -11.20
CA THR A 478 -10.76 15.04 -10.98
C THR A 478 -11.57 14.31 -12.03
N LEU A 479 -11.33 13.01 -12.19
CA LEU A 479 -12.09 12.20 -13.15
C LEU A 479 -13.57 12.12 -12.78
N ALA A 480 -13.89 12.16 -11.49
CA ALA A 480 -15.27 12.27 -11.03
C ALA A 480 -15.92 13.58 -11.48
N GLU A 481 -15.19 14.70 -11.54
CA GLU A 481 -15.73 15.96 -12.10
C GLU A 481 -16.02 15.83 -13.59
N VAL A 482 -15.10 15.20 -14.34
CA VAL A 482 -15.33 14.88 -15.75
C VAL A 482 -16.54 13.95 -15.93
N MET A 483 -16.82 13.06 -14.98
CA MET A 483 -17.98 12.16 -15.04
C MET A 483 -19.29 12.81 -14.57
N ILE A 484 -19.26 14.01 -13.97
CA ILE A 484 -20.41 14.62 -13.29
C ILE A 484 -20.81 15.92 -13.99
N ASN A 485 -21.71 15.83 -14.98
CA ASN A 485 -22.50 16.98 -15.41
C ASN A 485 -23.97 16.64 -15.75
N LYS A 486 -24.83 17.64 -15.52
CA LYS A 486 -26.27 17.57 -15.27
C LYS A 486 -27.09 17.21 -16.52
N LYS A 487 -27.08 15.95 -16.95
CA LYS A 487 -28.34 15.30 -17.38
C LYS A 487 -28.25 13.81 -17.69
N LYS A 488 -27.09 13.19 -18.02
CA LYS A 488 -27.05 11.79 -18.48
C LYS A 488 -25.66 11.19 -18.84
N GLY A 489 -24.51 11.70 -18.36
CA GLY A 489 -23.21 11.10 -18.73
C GLY A 489 -21.98 11.96 -18.44
N ILE A 490 -20.89 11.64 -19.16
CA ILE A 490 -19.59 12.35 -19.18
C ILE A 490 -19.80 13.82 -19.54
N ASP A 491 -18.98 14.71 -18.97
CA ASP A 491 -19.09 16.15 -19.17
C ASP A 491 -19.00 16.51 -20.65
N THR A 492 -20.15 16.89 -21.20
CA THR A 492 -20.30 17.31 -22.60
C THR A 492 -19.81 18.74 -22.83
N ALA A 493 -19.43 19.47 -21.76
CA ALA A 493 -18.87 20.82 -21.88
C ALA A 493 -17.39 20.81 -22.24
N LEU A 494 -16.68 19.70 -22.02
CA LEU A 494 -15.31 19.54 -22.48
C LEU A 494 -15.27 19.43 -24.02
N ASP A 495 -14.25 20.07 -24.62
CA ASP A 495 -14.01 20.00 -26.06
C ASP A 495 -13.30 18.68 -26.41
N TRP A 496 -14.12 17.65 -26.68
CA TRP A 496 -13.63 16.31 -26.99
C TRP A 496 -13.17 16.21 -28.45
N GLN A 497 -11.87 15.96 -28.64
CA GLN A 497 -11.19 15.90 -29.93
C GLN A 497 -10.66 14.48 -30.20
N GLU A 498 -10.61 14.04 -31.46
CA GLU A 498 -10.00 12.74 -31.84
C GLU A 498 -8.47 12.81 -31.86
N VAL A 499 -7.92 14.02 -32.04
CA VAL A 499 -6.49 14.33 -31.98
C VAL A 499 -6.34 15.54 -31.06
N LEU A 500 -5.47 15.45 -30.05
CA LEU A 500 -5.23 16.56 -29.13
C LEU A 500 -3.90 17.25 -29.46
N ASP A 501 -3.96 18.53 -29.84
CA ASP A 501 -2.80 19.30 -30.30
C ASP A 501 -2.12 20.07 -29.16
N PHE A 502 -0.85 19.75 -28.87
CA PHE A 502 -0.02 20.44 -27.89
C PHE A 502 0.88 21.53 -28.51
N GLY A 503 0.62 21.92 -29.76
CA GLY A 503 1.38 22.93 -30.52
C GLY A 503 2.59 22.34 -31.26
N HIS A 504 3.53 21.71 -30.55
CA HIS A 504 4.72 21.07 -31.16
C HIS A 504 4.59 19.56 -31.36
N SER A 505 3.58 18.95 -30.73
CA SER A 505 3.31 17.51 -30.78
C SER A 505 1.81 17.26 -30.74
N GLU A 506 1.36 16.12 -31.26
CA GLU A 506 -0.06 15.75 -31.29
C GLU A 506 -0.26 14.38 -30.67
N LEU A 507 -1.32 14.25 -29.88
CA LEU A 507 -1.77 12.97 -29.38
C LEU A 507 -2.65 12.30 -30.43
N THR A 508 -2.18 11.17 -30.95
CA THR A 508 -2.93 10.33 -31.89
C THR A 508 -3.32 9.01 -31.25
N MET A 509 -4.43 8.45 -31.72
CA MET A 509 -4.99 7.20 -31.21
C MET A 509 -5.32 6.29 -32.38
N GLN A 510 -4.68 5.12 -32.46
CA GLN A 510 -4.83 4.18 -33.57
C GLN A 510 -5.26 2.81 -33.07
N LEU A 511 -6.29 2.23 -33.68
CA LEU A 511 -6.75 0.89 -33.32
C LEU A 511 -6.22 -0.16 -34.30
N ILE A 512 -5.46 -1.13 -33.80
CA ILE A 512 -4.83 -2.18 -34.59
C ILE A 512 -5.43 -3.53 -34.16
N LYS A 513 -6.05 -4.25 -35.10
CA LYS A 513 -6.53 -5.62 -34.85
C LYS A 513 -5.42 -6.63 -35.19
N LYS A 514 -5.11 -7.55 -34.27
CA LYS A 514 -4.21 -8.68 -34.50
C LYS A 514 -4.85 -9.99 -34.05
N ARG A 515 -4.41 -11.11 -34.62
CA ARG A 515 -4.81 -12.44 -34.18
C ARG A 515 -3.66 -13.08 -33.41
N GLU A 516 -3.84 -13.30 -32.12
CA GLU A 516 -2.82 -13.87 -31.22
C GLU A 516 -3.39 -15.12 -30.54
N SER A 517 -2.63 -16.22 -30.54
CA SER A 517 -3.01 -17.48 -29.89
C SER A 517 -4.42 -18.00 -30.22
N GLY A 518 -4.92 -17.73 -31.43
CA GLY A 518 -6.25 -18.17 -31.90
C GLY A 518 -7.40 -17.19 -31.62
N PHE A 519 -7.14 -16.05 -30.97
CA PHE A 519 -8.13 -15.04 -30.60
C PHE A 519 -7.88 -13.69 -31.28
N ASP A 520 -8.93 -12.88 -31.40
CA ASP A 520 -8.83 -11.50 -31.89
C ASP A 520 -8.40 -10.59 -30.72
N THR A 521 -7.24 -9.95 -30.84
CA THR A 521 -6.72 -8.94 -29.91
C THR A 521 -6.79 -7.56 -30.58
N TRP A 522 -7.40 -6.60 -29.90
CA TRP A 522 -7.45 -5.21 -30.37
C TRP A 522 -6.44 -4.37 -29.61
N THR A 523 -5.50 -3.75 -30.30
CA THR A 523 -4.50 -2.87 -29.70
C THR A 523 -4.85 -1.42 -30.00
N LEU A 524 -5.31 -0.68 -29.01
CA LEU A 524 -5.39 0.77 -29.09
C LEU A 524 -4.01 1.34 -28.78
N ARG A 525 -3.38 1.93 -29.79
CA ARG A 525 -2.10 2.61 -29.70
C ARG A 525 -2.34 4.09 -29.46
N ILE A 526 -1.84 4.63 -28.35
CA ILE A 526 -1.95 6.06 -28.01
C ILE A 526 -0.57 6.67 -27.97
N GLU A 527 -0.25 7.56 -28.90
CA GLU A 527 1.09 8.12 -29.08
C GLU A 527 1.04 9.64 -29.06
N ILE A 528 2.05 10.27 -28.46
CA ILE A 528 2.32 11.69 -28.72
C ILE A 528 3.52 11.74 -29.64
N ASP A 529 3.30 12.23 -30.86
CA ASP A 529 4.32 12.37 -31.87
C ASP A 529 4.66 13.84 -32.10
N ASP A 530 5.95 14.15 -32.24
CA ASP A 530 6.39 15.48 -32.65
C ASP A 530 5.94 15.76 -34.09
N LYS A 531 5.38 16.95 -34.32
CA LYS A 531 4.89 17.35 -35.66
C LYS A 531 6.00 17.31 -36.73
N LYS A 532 7.26 17.53 -36.33
CA LYS A 532 8.44 17.40 -37.22
C LYS A 532 8.62 15.96 -37.71
N THR A 533 8.42 14.98 -36.83
CA THR A 533 8.55 13.55 -37.13
C THR A 533 7.34 13.04 -37.92
N LEU A 534 6.15 13.59 -37.68
CA LEU A 534 4.93 13.30 -38.46
C LEU A 534 5.04 13.77 -39.90
N SER A 535 5.72 14.89 -40.18
CA SER A 535 5.93 15.38 -41.56
C SER A 535 6.90 14.53 -42.40
N MET A 536 7.64 13.62 -41.77
CA MET A 536 8.60 12.71 -42.40
C MET A 536 8.08 11.27 -42.59
N ARG A 537 6.93 10.92 -42.00
CA ARG A 537 6.24 9.63 -42.14
C ARG A 537 5.08 9.75 -43.12
#